data_AF-A0A485KEQ9-F1
#
_entry.id   AF-A0A485KEQ9-F1
#
_cell.length_a   1.000
_cell.length_b   1.000
_cell.length_c   1.000
_cell.angle_alpha   90.00
_cell.angle_beta   90.00
_cell.angle_gamma   90.00
#
_symmetry.space_group_name_H-M   'P 1'
#
loop_
_entity.id
_entity.type
_entity.pdbx_description
1 polymer ?
#
loop_
_entity_poly.entity_id
_entity_poly.type
_entity_poly.pdbx_seq_one_letter_code
_entity_poly.pdbx_strand_id
1 'polypeptide(L)'
;MNCLTLLDVVPPFVDAFLPRAAFLSMPDIHAVASHFRPWTCISFKMPGCPMTRMSSVESAFEMADGLDFWAWRFAYQWATGCREIVALAGNCGTLRVLSTVVAPVLFHMIPSELPCSLSLYVVYGVQYVTGVVVVLAVVVVVLTILGRGGCIVWVGRPLLLLRALSAFCMLSTSQLALVTDATASLSRLATPAPAWAISILTTILVSGEVCWLSNILQGMASVVTQAHTRHYSSKSNYIVWNTTAVLALVVPLQARTTFGRERRSTVMDYSFACSAGVVAIGSSSRLVTLVGLTIASIVGSFGIEWCRRPHLTAVNPPSLNLNSLAADAFALEEWTHGIVYLVLVSAFLNGLVVLDVRHLLYMHDVKTWRTYKIQKSRNVQSSFGACVPLSE
;
A
#
# COMPACT_ATOMS: atom_id res chain seq x y z
N MET A 1 -51.58 27.96 -10.80
CA MET A 1 -50.70 28.98 -11.42
C MET A 1 -50.19 28.41 -12.74
N ASN A 2 -50.44 29.09 -13.85
CA ASN A 2 -49.92 28.68 -15.14
C ASN A 2 -48.41 28.94 -15.19
N CYS A 3 -47.63 28.06 -15.81
CA CYS A 3 -46.18 28.28 -15.97
C CYS A 3 -45.88 29.63 -16.63
N LEU A 4 -46.74 30.08 -17.55
CA LEU A 4 -46.65 31.38 -18.20
C LEU A 4 -46.78 32.54 -17.20
N THR A 5 -47.78 32.49 -16.31
CA THR A 5 -47.94 33.51 -15.25
C THR A 5 -46.79 33.52 -14.24
N LEU A 6 -46.08 32.39 -14.06
CA LEU A 6 -44.87 32.35 -13.24
C LEU A 6 -43.69 32.99 -13.98
N LEU A 7 -43.50 32.64 -15.27
CA LEU A 7 -42.44 33.19 -16.12
C LEU A 7 -42.56 34.71 -16.28
N ASP A 8 -43.77 35.26 -16.40
CA ASP A 8 -43.99 36.71 -16.54
C ASP A 8 -43.69 37.49 -15.25
N VAL A 9 -43.75 36.85 -14.08
CA VAL A 9 -43.52 37.48 -12.77
C VAL A 9 -42.04 37.38 -12.33
N VAL A 10 -41.27 36.46 -12.92
CA VAL A 10 -39.88 36.22 -12.51
C VAL A 10 -38.93 37.36 -12.86
N PRO A 11 -38.93 37.96 -14.07
CA PRO A 11 -38.05 39.09 -14.39
C PRO A 11 -38.20 40.28 -13.41
N PRO A 12 -39.42 40.81 -13.14
CA PRO A 12 -39.56 41.91 -12.19
C PRO A 12 -39.23 41.50 -10.75
N PHE A 13 -39.38 40.22 -10.37
CA PHE A 13 -38.95 39.72 -9.08
C PHE A 13 -37.42 39.70 -8.94
N VAL A 14 -36.70 39.26 -9.98
CA VAL A 14 -35.23 39.24 -9.99
C VAL A 14 -34.69 40.67 -9.91
N ASP A 15 -35.25 41.59 -10.68
CA ASP A 15 -34.83 43.00 -10.68
C ASP A 15 -35.10 43.69 -9.34
N ALA A 16 -36.25 43.40 -8.70
CA ALA A 16 -36.64 44.02 -7.44
C ALA A 16 -35.95 43.42 -6.20
N PHE A 17 -35.74 42.10 -6.16
CA PHE A 17 -35.32 41.39 -4.95
C PHE A 17 -33.94 40.74 -5.05
N LEU A 18 -33.37 40.64 -6.25
CA LEU A 18 -32.00 40.13 -6.48
C LEU A 18 -31.13 41.17 -7.22
N PRO A 19 -31.01 42.42 -6.73
CA PRO A 19 -30.27 43.49 -7.42
C PRO A 19 -28.77 43.19 -7.58
N ARG A 20 -28.23 42.25 -6.78
CA ARG A 20 -26.86 41.75 -6.97
C ARG A 20 -26.72 40.94 -8.25
N ALA A 21 -27.76 40.28 -8.77
CA ALA A 21 -27.69 39.53 -10.03
C ALA A 21 -27.42 40.43 -11.26
N ALA A 22 -27.49 41.76 -11.12
CA ALA A 22 -27.07 42.71 -12.14
C ALA A 22 -25.56 42.59 -12.51
N PHE A 23 -24.72 41.94 -11.70
CA PHE A 23 -23.34 41.65 -12.10
C PHE A 23 -23.26 40.75 -13.35
N LEU A 24 -24.33 40.02 -13.69
CA LEU A 24 -24.36 39.13 -14.86
C LEU A 24 -24.23 39.86 -16.21
N SER A 25 -24.36 41.19 -16.23
CA SER A 25 -24.14 42.06 -17.40
C SER A 25 -22.69 42.58 -17.51
N MET A 26 -21.74 42.06 -16.73
CA MET A 26 -20.33 42.45 -16.80
C MET A 26 -19.63 41.82 -18.02
N PRO A 27 -18.66 42.52 -18.65
CA PRO A 27 -17.97 42.04 -19.86
C PRO A 27 -17.22 40.70 -19.67
N ASP A 28 -16.62 40.47 -18.50
CA ASP A 28 -15.93 39.20 -18.17
C ASP A 28 -16.89 38.00 -18.17
N ILE A 29 -18.14 38.25 -17.81
CA ILE A 29 -19.20 37.24 -17.72
C ILE A 29 -19.78 36.95 -19.09
N HIS A 30 -19.88 37.94 -19.98
CA HIS A 30 -20.20 37.72 -21.39
C HIS A 30 -19.12 36.89 -22.11
N ALA A 31 -17.84 37.03 -21.74
CA ALA A 31 -16.77 36.19 -22.26
C ALA A 31 -16.93 34.72 -21.85
N VAL A 32 -17.36 34.46 -20.60
CA VAL A 32 -17.69 33.11 -20.12
C VAL A 32 -18.97 32.59 -20.78
N ALA A 33 -20.01 33.41 -20.92
CA ALA A 33 -21.26 33.05 -21.60
C ALA A 33 -21.03 32.66 -23.08
N SER A 34 -20.07 33.30 -23.75
CA SER A 34 -19.71 32.95 -25.13
C SER A 34 -19.22 31.49 -25.29
N HIS A 35 -18.56 30.92 -24.27
CA HIS A 35 -18.16 29.51 -24.26
C HIS A 35 -19.35 28.54 -24.14
N PHE A 36 -20.48 29.03 -23.63
CA PHE A 36 -21.69 28.25 -23.37
C PHE A 36 -22.79 28.47 -24.43
N ARG A 37 -22.57 29.34 -25.42
CA ARG A 37 -23.44 29.50 -26.61
C ARG A 37 -23.81 28.20 -27.34
N PRO A 38 -22.96 27.16 -27.44
CA PRO A 38 -23.37 25.95 -28.14
C PRO A 38 -24.26 25.02 -27.29
N TRP A 39 -24.67 25.42 -26.08
CA TRP A 39 -25.58 24.64 -25.25
C TRP A 39 -27.02 24.90 -25.70
N THR A 40 -27.73 23.85 -26.10
CA THR A 40 -29.13 23.98 -26.52
C THR A 40 -30.07 23.61 -25.39
N CYS A 41 -31.01 24.51 -25.11
CA CYS A 41 -32.14 24.29 -24.21
C CYS A 41 -33.39 24.11 -25.07
N ILE A 42 -34.05 22.97 -24.92
CA ILE A 42 -35.32 22.72 -25.60
C ILE A 42 -36.43 23.14 -24.66
N SER A 43 -37.14 24.21 -25.01
CA SER A 43 -38.32 24.64 -24.28
C SER A 43 -39.57 24.14 -24.98
N PHE A 44 -40.52 23.59 -24.22
CA PHE A 44 -41.83 23.20 -24.74
C PHE A 44 -42.84 24.25 -24.31
N LYS A 45 -43.23 25.12 -25.24
CA LYS A 45 -44.36 26.01 -25.03
C LYS A 45 -45.64 25.19 -25.26
N MET A 46 -46.40 24.95 -24.20
CA MET A 46 -47.73 24.34 -24.27
C MET A 46 -48.76 25.48 -24.33
N PRO A 47 -49.28 25.86 -25.51
CA PRO A 47 -50.47 26.68 -25.56
C PRO A 47 -51.65 25.83 -25.10
N GLY A 48 -52.58 26.43 -24.35
CA GLY A 48 -53.80 25.75 -23.92
C GLY A 48 -54.71 25.39 -25.11
N CYS A 49 -54.47 24.23 -25.73
CA CYS A 49 -55.26 23.54 -26.77
C CYS A 49 -55.47 24.23 -28.15
N PRO A 50 -55.68 23.46 -29.25
CA PRO A 50 -55.07 22.18 -29.62
C PRO A 50 -53.98 22.35 -30.72
N MET A 51 -52.98 21.48 -30.66
CA MET A 51 -52.02 21.12 -31.72
C MET A 51 -51.25 22.23 -32.46
N THR A 52 -50.43 22.99 -31.75
CA THR A 52 -49.11 23.34 -32.31
C THR A 52 -48.08 23.28 -31.19
N ARG A 53 -47.36 22.14 -31.12
CA ARG A 53 -46.22 21.97 -30.22
C ARG A 53 -45.06 22.76 -30.83
N MET A 54 -44.95 24.04 -30.47
CA MET A 54 -43.80 24.84 -30.86
C MET A 54 -42.68 24.54 -29.86
N SER A 55 -41.81 23.60 -30.22
CA SER A 55 -40.53 23.41 -29.54
C SER A 55 -39.55 24.42 -30.13
N SER A 56 -39.24 25.49 -29.40
CA SER A 56 -38.08 26.29 -29.76
C SER A 56 -36.84 25.61 -29.19
N VAL A 57 -35.89 25.33 -30.09
CA VAL A 57 -34.54 24.90 -29.72
C VAL A 57 -33.71 26.17 -29.75
N GLU A 58 -33.56 26.79 -28.59
CA GLU A 58 -32.76 28.00 -28.45
C GLU A 58 -31.47 27.66 -27.71
N SER A 59 -30.41 28.41 -28.00
CA SER A 59 -29.22 28.28 -27.18
C SER A 59 -29.51 28.84 -25.78
N ALA A 60 -28.91 28.24 -24.74
CA ALA A 60 -29.20 28.57 -23.35
C ALA A 60 -29.01 30.05 -23.03
N PHE A 61 -28.14 30.75 -23.77
CA PHE A 61 -27.79 32.16 -23.61
C PHE A 61 -28.27 33.06 -24.77
N GLU A 62 -29.04 32.54 -25.74
CA GLU A 62 -29.80 33.34 -26.73
C GLU A 62 -31.32 33.20 -26.52
N MET A 63 -31.73 32.59 -25.41
CA MET A 63 -33.12 32.67 -24.94
C MET A 63 -33.50 34.14 -24.79
N ALA A 64 -34.68 34.51 -25.29
CA ALA A 64 -35.19 35.88 -25.35
C ALA A 64 -34.88 36.73 -24.09
N ASP A 65 -34.68 38.03 -24.31
CA ASP A 65 -34.34 39.05 -23.29
C ASP A 65 -35.09 38.79 -21.95
N GLY A 66 -34.33 38.57 -20.86
CA GLY A 66 -34.87 38.32 -19.51
C GLY A 66 -34.72 36.89 -18.97
N LEU A 67 -34.13 35.97 -19.72
CA LEU A 67 -33.88 34.58 -19.29
C LEU A 67 -32.44 34.28 -18.83
N ASP A 68 -31.57 35.30 -18.79
CA ASP A 68 -30.15 35.18 -18.39
C ASP A 68 -29.96 34.57 -16.99
N PHE A 69 -30.85 34.89 -16.05
CA PHE A 69 -30.81 34.30 -14.71
C PHE A 69 -30.89 32.77 -14.76
N TRP A 70 -31.75 32.22 -15.63
CA TRP A 70 -31.90 30.77 -15.79
C TRP A 70 -30.72 30.14 -16.52
N ALA A 71 -30.19 30.82 -17.54
CA ALA A 71 -28.99 30.42 -18.24
C ALA A 71 -27.79 30.27 -17.28
N TRP A 72 -27.58 31.29 -16.44
CA TRP A 72 -26.55 31.29 -15.40
C TRP A 72 -26.80 30.24 -14.31
N ARG A 73 -28.05 30.00 -13.94
CA ARG A 73 -28.41 28.90 -13.04
C ARG A 73 -28.07 27.54 -13.66
N PHE A 74 -28.30 27.34 -14.96
CA PHE A 74 -27.93 26.10 -15.64
C PHE A 74 -26.40 25.93 -15.75
N ALA A 75 -25.67 27.02 -16.05
CA ALA A 75 -24.21 27.01 -16.03
C ALA A 75 -23.63 26.72 -14.65
N TYR A 76 -24.20 27.31 -13.60
CA TYR A 76 -23.83 27.00 -12.22
C TYR A 76 -24.10 25.52 -11.90
N GLN A 77 -25.28 25.00 -12.23
CA GLN A 77 -25.64 23.61 -11.99
C GLN A 77 -24.76 22.62 -12.77
N TRP A 78 -24.31 22.99 -13.97
CA TRP A 78 -23.31 22.23 -14.71
C TRP A 78 -21.94 22.28 -14.03
N ALA A 79 -21.50 23.47 -13.60
CA ALA A 79 -20.21 23.65 -12.91
C ALA A 79 -20.16 22.89 -11.57
N THR A 80 -21.28 22.77 -10.86
CA THR A 80 -21.38 21.98 -9.63
C THR A 80 -21.64 20.49 -9.87
N GLY A 81 -21.72 20.03 -11.12
CA GLY A 81 -21.97 18.63 -11.47
C GLY A 81 -23.40 18.14 -11.22
N CYS A 82 -24.34 19.04 -10.94
CA CYS A 82 -25.76 18.70 -10.76
C CYS A 82 -26.50 18.53 -12.10
N ARG A 83 -25.87 18.95 -13.21
CA ARG A 83 -26.34 18.75 -14.57
C ARG A 83 -25.15 18.39 -15.47
N GLU A 84 -25.40 17.54 -16.45
CA GLU A 84 -24.43 17.18 -17.47
C GLU A 84 -24.87 17.72 -18.84
N ILE A 85 -23.91 17.76 -19.76
CA ILE A 85 -24.16 18.15 -21.14
C ILE A 85 -23.81 16.99 -22.03
N VAL A 86 -24.78 16.58 -22.84
CA VAL A 86 -24.63 15.44 -23.74
C VAL A 86 -24.62 15.95 -25.17
N ALA A 87 -23.56 15.62 -25.89
CA ALA A 87 -23.49 15.81 -27.33
C ALA A 87 -24.03 14.55 -28.02
N LEU A 88 -25.19 14.68 -28.65
CA LEU A 88 -25.82 13.66 -29.48
C LEU A 88 -25.38 13.90 -30.93
N ALA A 89 -24.41 13.13 -31.39
CA ALA A 89 -23.96 13.17 -32.78
C ALA A 89 -24.88 12.28 -33.64
N GLY A 90 -25.55 12.89 -34.62
CA GLY A 90 -26.30 12.19 -35.65
C GLY A 90 -25.71 12.47 -37.05
N ASN A 91 -26.28 11.85 -38.06
CA ASN A 91 -25.79 11.94 -39.44
C ASN A 91 -25.85 13.37 -40.00
N CYS A 92 -26.78 14.19 -39.52
CA CYS A 92 -27.02 15.55 -40.02
C CYS A 92 -26.53 16.66 -39.06
N GLY A 93 -25.79 16.32 -38.00
CA GLY A 93 -25.26 17.30 -37.05
C GLY A 93 -25.11 16.79 -35.63
N THR A 94 -24.57 17.62 -34.75
CA THR A 94 -24.41 17.31 -33.33
C THR A 94 -25.31 18.22 -32.50
N LEU A 95 -26.23 17.62 -31.75
CA LEU A 95 -27.13 18.32 -30.83
C LEU A 95 -26.54 18.27 -29.41
N ARG A 96 -26.30 19.43 -28.78
CA ARG A 96 -25.74 19.51 -27.42
C ARG A 96 -26.84 19.87 -26.42
N VAL A 97 -27.43 18.86 -25.80
CA VAL A 97 -28.58 19.04 -24.89
C VAL A 97 -28.12 19.02 -23.45
N LEU A 98 -28.73 19.89 -22.65
CA LEU A 98 -28.54 19.96 -21.21
C LEU A 98 -29.41 18.91 -20.50
N SER A 99 -28.82 18.10 -19.61
CA SER A 99 -29.57 17.06 -18.89
C SER A 99 -30.56 17.68 -17.90
N THR A 100 -31.53 16.89 -17.44
CA THR A 100 -32.29 17.21 -16.23
C THR A 100 -31.35 17.33 -15.03
N VAL A 101 -31.79 18.01 -13.96
CA VAL A 101 -31.04 18.01 -12.70
C VAL A 101 -30.96 16.57 -12.21
N VAL A 102 -29.74 16.09 -12.00
CA VAL A 102 -29.47 14.81 -11.36
C VAL A 102 -28.88 15.15 -10.00
N ALA A 103 -29.61 14.83 -8.93
CA ALA A 103 -29.04 14.93 -7.60
C ALA A 103 -27.89 13.92 -7.50
N PRO A 104 -26.73 14.30 -6.91
CA PRO A 104 -25.65 13.36 -6.70
C PRO A 104 -26.18 12.17 -5.90
N VAL A 105 -26.12 10.98 -6.49
CA VAL A 105 -26.53 9.76 -5.80
C VAL A 105 -25.44 9.44 -4.78
N LEU A 106 -25.79 9.56 -3.50
CA LEU A 106 -24.94 9.08 -2.41
C LEU A 106 -25.04 7.56 -2.39
N PHE A 107 -24.09 6.90 -3.06
CA PHE A 107 -23.92 5.47 -2.89
C PHE A 107 -23.52 5.18 -1.44
N HIS A 108 -24.41 4.55 -0.69
CA HIS A 108 -24.02 3.94 0.57
C HIS A 108 -23.15 2.74 0.25
N MET A 109 -21.87 2.82 0.59
CA MET A 109 -20.98 1.65 0.50
C MET A 109 -21.54 0.58 1.42
N ILE A 110 -22.00 -0.53 0.84
CA ILE A 110 -22.46 -1.68 1.61
C ILE A 110 -21.21 -2.34 2.21
N PRO A 111 -21.08 -2.45 3.55
CA PRO A 111 -19.87 -3.00 4.16
C PRO A 111 -19.56 -4.45 3.75
N SER A 112 -20.57 -5.22 3.34
CA SER A 112 -20.42 -6.60 2.84
C SER A 112 -19.92 -6.67 1.40
N GLU A 113 -20.03 -5.59 0.63
CA GLU A 113 -19.52 -5.48 -0.75
C GLU A 113 -18.12 -4.83 -0.78
N LEU A 114 -17.63 -4.31 0.35
CA LEU A 114 -16.21 -4.00 0.49
C LEU A 114 -15.48 -5.35 0.50
N PRO A 115 -14.67 -5.68 -0.52
CA PRO A 115 -13.90 -6.91 -0.47
C PRO A 115 -13.07 -6.89 0.81
N CYS A 116 -13.18 -7.94 1.63
CA CYS A 116 -12.24 -8.16 2.73
C CYS A 116 -10.84 -8.18 2.11
N SER A 117 -10.18 -7.03 2.16
CA SER A 117 -9.03 -6.79 1.33
C SER A 117 -7.91 -7.67 1.85
N LEU A 118 -7.20 -8.35 0.95
CA LEU A 118 -5.98 -9.09 1.28
C LEU A 118 -5.02 -8.25 2.15
N SER A 119 -5.05 -6.92 2.00
CA SER A 119 -4.29 -5.99 2.82
C SER A 119 -4.65 -6.05 4.31
N LEU A 120 -5.92 -6.27 4.70
CA LEU A 120 -6.28 -6.43 6.12
C LEU A 120 -5.64 -7.69 6.72
N TYR A 121 -5.68 -8.81 6.00
CA TYR A 121 -4.99 -10.03 6.44
C TYR A 121 -3.47 -9.82 6.57
N VAL A 122 -2.86 -9.12 5.61
CA VAL A 122 -1.43 -8.77 5.67
C VAL A 122 -1.16 -7.85 6.87
N VAL A 123 -1.99 -6.85 7.15
CA VAL A 123 -1.84 -5.96 8.30
C VAL A 123 -1.92 -6.74 9.61
N TYR A 124 -2.94 -7.57 9.81
CA TYR A 124 -3.05 -8.39 11.02
C TYR A 124 -1.89 -9.38 11.15
N GLY A 125 -1.43 -9.98 10.05
CA GLY A 125 -0.25 -10.85 10.05
C GLY A 125 1.03 -10.12 10.45
N VAL A 126 1.28 -8.93 9.89
CA VAL A 126 2.45 -8.10 10.24
C VAL A 126 2.36 -7.61 11.68
N GLN A 127 1.17 -7.24 12.18
CA GLN A 127 0.94 -6.88 13.58
C GLN A 127 1.23 -8.05 14.51
N TYR A 128 0.74 -9.25 14.19
CA TYR A 128 1.03 -10.46 14.95
C TYR A 128 2.54 -10.71 15.04
N VAL A 129 3.25 -10.68 13.91
CA VAL A 129 4.71 -10.86 13.87
C VAL A 129 5.42 -9.79 14.70
N THR A 130 5.01 -8.53 14.57
CA THR A 130 5.58 -7.42 15.36
C THR A 130 5.36 -7.66 16.85
N GLY A 131 4.15 -8.03 17.25
CA GLY A 131 3.81 -8.33 18.64
C GLY A 131 4.66 -9.47 19.20
N VAL A 132 4.82 -10.56 18.43
CA VAL A 132 5.71 -11.66 18.81
C VAL A 132 7.15 -11.16 18.96
N VAL A 133 7.71 -10.46 17.98
CA VAL A 133 9.09 -9.92 18.06
C VAL A 133 9.27 -8.99 19.26
N VAL A 134 8.28 -8.15 19.59
CA VAL A 134 8.31 -7.25 20.75
C VAL A 134 8.28 -8.04 22.06
N VAL A 135 7.36 -9.00 22.22
CA VAL A 135 7.31 -9.86 23.42
C VAL A 135 8.63 -10.58 23.60
N LEU A 136 9.19 -11.11 22.51
CA LEU A 136 10.50 -11.75 22.52
C LEU A 136 11.60 -10.78 22.94
N ALA A 137 11.66 -9.59 22.36
CA ALA A 137 12.64 -8.58 22.74
C ALA A 137 12.53 -8.20 24.23
N VAL A 138 11.32 -8.09 24.79
CA VAL A 138 11.12 -7.84 26.22
C VAL A 138 11.65 -9.00 27.08
N VAL A 139 11.30 -10.24 26.74
CA VAL A 139 11.81 -11.44 27.45
C VAL A 139 13.33 -11.47 27.43
N VAL A 140 13.94 -11.15 26.30
CA VAL A 140 15.38 -11.08 26.09
C VAL A 140 16.05 -10.05 26.99
N VAL A 141 15.51 -8.84 27.04
CA VAL A 141 16.01 -7.78 27.91
C VAL A 141 15.90 -8.19 29.38
N VAL A 142 14.76 -8.75 29.80
CA VAL A 142 14.55 -9.22 31.18
C VAL A 142 15.53 -10.33 31.55
N LEU A 143 15.68 -11.34 30.69
CA LEU A 143 16.62 -12.45 30.91
C LEU A 143 18.06 -11.92 31.00
N THR A 144 18.46 -11.04 30.09
CA THR A 144 19.79 -10.41 30.09
C THR A 144 20.06 -9.63 31.38
N ILE A 145 19.09 -8.84 31.87
CA ILE A 145 19.20 -8.12 33.15
C ILE A 145 19.32 -9.09 34.33
N LEU A 146 18.62 -10.22 34.30
CA LEU A 146 18.67 -11.26 35.33
C LEU A 146 19.97 -12.09 35.29
N GLY A 147 20.96 -11.69 34.48
CA GLY A 147 22.23 -12.40 34.31
C GLY A 147 22.08 -13.76 33.62
N ARG A 148 20.90 -14.04 33.08
CA ARG A 148 20.61 -15.25 32.31
C ARG A 148 20.53 -14.83 30.86
N GLY A 149 21.65 -14.92 30.13
CA GLY A 149 21.67 -14.51 28.73
C GLY A 149 20.47 -15.10 27.98
N GLY A 150 19.56 -14.23 27.53
CA GLY A 150 18.42 -14.61 26.70
C GLY A 150 18.39 -13.70 25.49
N CYS A 151 18.28 -14.27 24.28
CA CYS A 151 17.99 -13.56 23.02
C CYS A 151 16.80 -14.23 22.30
N ILE A 152 16.36 -13.64 21.18
CA ILE A 152 15.06 -13.76 20.49
C ILE A 152 14.68 -15.18 20.01
N VAL A 153 13.37 -15.51 19.93
CA VAL A 153 12.86 -16.76 19.30
C VAL A 153 12.84 -16.64 17.77
N TRP A 154 13.04 -17.78 17.12
CA TRP A 154 12.75 -18.00 15.71
C TRP A 154 11.27 -17.75 15.36
N VAL A 155 10.98 -16.62 14.72
CA VAL A 155 9.70 -16.42 14.01
C VAL A 155 9.77 -17.21 12.71
N GLY A 156 8.74 -18.02 12.43
CA GLY A 156 8.74 -18.90 11.27
C GLY A 156 9.03 -18.18 9.94
N ARG A 157 9.84 -18.80 9.08
CA ARG A 157 10.20 -18.27 7.74
C ARG A 157 9.00 -17.78 6.91
N PRO A 158 7.80 -18.42 6.92
CA PRO A 158 6.63 -17.92 6.18
C PRO A 158 6.11 -16.57 6.68
N LEU A 159 6.17 -16.31 7.98
CA LEU A 159 5.72 -15.05 8.58
C LEU A 159 6.71 -13.91 8.28
N LEU A 160 8.00 -14.22 8.22
CA LEU A 160 9.03 -13.28 7.76
C LEU A 160 8.88 -12.95 6.27
N LEU A 161 8.45 -13.93 5.45
CA LEU A 161 8.16 -13.72 4.03
C LEU A 161 6.97 -12.78 3.85
N LEU A 162 5.89 -12.95 4.63
CA LEU A 162 4.75 -12.04 4.63
C LEU A 162 5.19 -10.60 4.93
N ARG A 163 6.08 -10.44 5.91
CA ARG A 163 6.64 -9.14 6.30
C ARG A 163 7.47 -8.52 5.18
N ALA A 164 8.38 -9.29 4.58
CA ALA A 164 9.16 -8.84 3.43
C ALA A 164 8.25 -8.42 2.27
N LEU A 165 7.28 -9.25 1.91
CA LEU A 165 6.36 -9.00 0.81
C LEU A 165 5.55 -7.72 1.04
N SER A 166 5.08 -7.48 2.26
CA SER A 166 4.38 -6.25 2.61
C SER A 166 5.27 -5.01 2.40
N ALA A 167 6.55 -5.08 2.75
CA ALA A 167 7.51 -4.00 2.52
C ALA A 167 7.77 -3.77 1.04
N PHE A 168 8.00 -4.83 0.26
CA PHE A 168 8.14 -4.74 -1.21
C PHE A 168 6.92 -4.08 -1.86
N CYS A 169 5.71 -4.49 -1.44
CA CYS A 169 4.48 -3.87 -1.90
C CYS A 169 4.46 -2.38 -1.52
N MET A 170 4.72 -2.03 -0.26
CA MET A 170 4.74 -0.62 0.19
C MET A 170 5.75 0.23 -0.59
N LEU A 171 6.98 -0.26 -0.78
CA LEU A 171 8.04 0.42 -1.57
C LEU A 171 7.75 0.48 -3.08
N SER A 172 6.82 -0.35 -3.56
CA SER A 172 6.37 -0.40 -4.95
C SER A 172 5.01 0.25 -5.16
N THR A 173 4.46 0.94 -4.16
CA THR A 173 3.18 1.65 -4.20
C THR A 173 3.29 3.07 -3.68
N SER A 174 2.60 4.02 -4.30
CA SER A 174 2.47 5.39 -3.81
C SER A 174 1.34 5.53 -2.78
N GLN A 175 1.47 6.41 -1.80
CA GLN A 175 0.40 6.70 -0.84
C GLN A 175 -0.55 7.77 -1.39
N LEU A 176 -1.82 7.42 -1.62
CA LEU A 176 -2.87 8.36 -2.03
C LEU A 176 -3.92 8.46 -0.92
N ALA A 177 -4.20 9.69 -0.50
CA ALA A 177 -5.29 10.01 0.42
C ALA A 177 -6.40 10.76 -0.33
N LEU A 178 -7.66 10.43 -0.03
CA LEU A 178 -8.80 11.20 -0.50
C LEU A 178 -8.95 12.43 0.41
N VAL A 179 -8.68 13.60 -0.14
CA VAL A 179 -8.84 14.89 0.54
C VAL A 179 -10.14 15.51 0.06
N THR A 180 -11.04 15.77 1.00
CA THR A 180 -12.30 16.49 0.77
C THR A 180 -12.13 17.92 1.25
N ASP A 181 -12.20 18.90 0.34
CA ASP A 181 -12.21 20.29 0.75
C ASP A 181 -13.61 20.61 1.32
N ALA A 182 -13.70 21.10 2.56
CA ALA A 182 -15.00 21.33 3.21
C ALA A 182 -15.81 22.49 2.60
N THR A 183 -15.15 23.38 1.85
CA THR A 183 -15.72 24.60 1.27
C THR A 183 -16.04 24.49 -0.22
N ALA A 184 -15.31 23.64 -0.94
CA ALA A 184 -15.56 23.31 -2.33
C ALA A 184 -15.97 21.84 -2.35
N SER A 185 -17.18 21.51 -2.79
CA SER A 185 -17.75 20.16 -2.87
C SER A 185 -17.00 19.22 -3.84
N LEU A 186 -15.69 19.18 -3.73
CA LEU A 186 -14.71 18.53 -4.60
C LEU A 186 -13.86 17.62 -3.72
N SER A 187 -13.79 16.36 -4.12
CA SER A 187 -12.88 15.37 -3.54
C SER A 187 -11.71 15.19 -4.50
N ARG A 188 -10.49 15.24 -3.98
CA ARG A 188 -9.27 15.01 -4.78
C ARG A 188 -8.41 13.94 -4.13
N LEU A 189 -7.72 13.16 -4.95
CA LEU A 189 -6.66 12.28 -4.48
C LEU A 189 -5.36 13.07 -4.42
N ALA A 190 -4.78 13.18 -3.23
CA ALA A 190 -3.50 13.83 -3.03
C ALA A 190 -2.56 12.90 -2.27
N THR A 191 -1.27 13.00 -2.57
CA THR A 191 -0.24 12.42 -1.71
C THR A 191 -0.19 13.28 -0.44
N PRO A 192 -0.51 12.74 0.75
CA PRO A 192 -0.35 13.51 1.97
C PRO A 192 1.11 13.92 2.09
N ALA A 193 1.36 15.15 2.55
CA ALA A 193 2.71 15.64 2.81
C ALA A 193 3.02 15.43 4.31
N PRO A 194 3.48 14.24 4.74
CA PRO A 194 4.02 14.08 6.08
C PRO A 194 5.21 15.02 6.28
N ALA A 195 5.50 15.38 7.53
CA ALA A 195 6.75 16.07 7.85
C ALA A 195 7.92 15.29 7.23
N TRP A 196 8.75 15.98 6.45
CA TRP A 196 9.80 15.38 5.62
C TRP A 196 10.67 14.38 6.39
N ALA A 197 11.01 14.68 7.66
CA ALA A 197 11.79 13.81 8.53
C ALA A 197 11.10 12.47 8.84
N ILE A 198 9.79 12.50 9.10
CA ILE A 198 9.01 11.29 9.39
C ILE A 198 8.92 10.42 8.13
N SER A 199 8.75 11.03 6.96
CA SER A 199 8.72 10.31 5.68
C SER A 199 10.04 9.59 5.36
N ILE A 200 11.16 10.25 5.63
CA ILE A 200 12.48 9.65 5.42
C ILE A 200 12.70 8.49 6.39
N LEU A 201 12.40 8.68 7.68
CA LEU A 201 12.58 7.64 8.69
C LEU A 201 11.73 6.40 8.39
N THR A 202 10.45 6.59 8.04
CA THR A 202 9.56 5.47 7.69
C THR A 202 10.06 4.74 6.45
N THR A 203 10.55 5.46 5.44
CA THR A 203 11.13 4.85 4.23
C THR A 203 12.36 4.01 4.57
N ILE A 204 13.28 4.52 5.39
CA ILE A 204 14.48 3.79 5.83
C ILE A 204 14.10 2.53 6.63
N LEU A 205 13.11 2.65 7.52
CA LEU A 205 12.64 1.55 8.35
C LEU A 205 11.97 0.46 7.51
N VAL A 206 11.07 0.83 6.58
CA VAL A 206 10.44 -0.10 5.64
C VAL A 206 11.47 -0.75 4.71
N SER A 207 12.53 -0.03 4.33
CA SER A 207 13.63 -0.62 3.56
C SER A 207 14.38 -1.70 4.35
N GLY A 208 14.46 -1.58 5.68
CA GLY A 208 15.03 -2.63 6.54
C GLY A 208 14.18 -3.91 6.55
N GLU A 209 12.86 -3.79 6.39
CA GLU A 209 11.94 -4.93 6.32
C GLU A 209 12.12 -5.76 5.04
N VAL A 210 12.76 -5.20 4.00
CA VAL A 210 13.13 -5.94 2.78
C VAL A 210 14.20 -7.02 3.08
N CYS A 211 15.05 -6.80 4.09
CA CYS A 211 16.12 -7.72 4.46
C CYS A 211 15.62 -9.10 4.91
N TRP A 212 14.34 -9.22 5.32
CA TRP A 212 13.76 -10.52 5.64
C TRP A 212 13.77 -11.49 4.46
N LEU A 213 13.53 -11.01 3.23
CA LEU A 213 13.64 -11.85 2.04
C LEU A 213 15.10 -12.28 1.82
N SER A 214 16.04 -11.36 2.00
CA SER A 214 17.47 -11.64 1.90
C SER A 214 17.89 -12.76 2.87
N ASN A 215 17.45 -12.69 4.13
CA ASN A 215 17.69 -13.74 5.13
C ASN A 215 17.10 -15.10 4.74
N ILE A 216 15.89 -15.12 4.16
CA ILE A 216 15.25 -16.36 3.72
C ILE A 216 16.04 -16.98 2.57
N LEU A 217 16.39 -16.18 1.56
CA LEU A 217 17.16 -16.64 0.40
C LEU A 217 18.54 -17.15 0.81
N GLN A 218 19.23 -16.43 1.69
CA GLN A 218 20.50 -16.88 2.26
C GLN A 218 20.35 -18.18 3.05
N GLY A 219 19.27 -18.32 3.82
CA GLY A 219 18.97 -19.55 4.55
C GLY A 219 18.55 -20.73 3.67
N MET A 220 18.23 -20.51 2.39
CA MET A 220 18.07 -21.57 1.39
C MET A 220 19.41 -21.85 0.68
N ALA A 221 20.14 -20.79 0.35
CA ALA A 221 21.44 -20.86 -0.30
C ALA A 221 22.53 -21.46 0.61
N SER A 222 22.38 -21.39 1.94
CA SER A 222 23.36 -21.90 2.91
C SER A 222 23.66 -23.39 2.73
N VAL A 223 22.69 -24.18 2.22
CA VAL A 223 22.89 -25.59 1.87
C VAL A 223 24.01 -25.76 0.84
N VAL A 224 24.17 -24.78 -0.06
CA VAL A 224 25.20 -24.77 -1.11
C VAL A 224 26.42 -23.95 -0.68
N THR A 225 26.22 -22.80 -0.03
CA THR A 225 27.30 -21.86 0.28
C THR A 225 28.04 -22.16 1.59
N GLN A 226 27.45 -22.95 2.49
CA GLN A 226 28.06 -23.49 3.71
C GLN A 226 28.93 -22.46 4.45
N ALA A 227 30.24 -22.72 4.61
CA ALA A 227 31.20 -21.88 5.33
C ALA A 227 31.29 -20.42 4.80
N HIS A 228 31.00 -20.17 3.52
CA HIS A 228 30.99 -18.80 2.99
C HIS A 228 29.82 -17.96 3.51
N THR A 229 28.72 -18.61 3.92
CA THR A 229 27.49 -17.95 4.38
C THR A 229 27.74 -16.94 5.49
N ARG A 230 28.58 -17.29 6.47
CA ARG A 230 28.95 -16.41 7.59
C ARG A 230 29.57 -15.09 7.14
N HIS A 231 30.35 -15.10 6.07
CA HIS A 231 31.13 -13.94 5.65
C HIS A 231 30.37 -12.98 4.74
N TYR A 232 29.47 -13.50 3.89
CA TYR A 232 28.69 -12.65 2.98
C TYR A 232 27.33 -12.25 3.56
N SER A 233 26.78 -13.01 4.52
CA SER A 233 25.40 -12.80 5.00
C SER A 233 25.15 -11.38 5.51
N SER A 234 25.91 -10.93 6.51
CA SER A 234 25.75 -9.57 7.06
C SER A 234 26.04 -8.48 6.02
N LYS A 235 27.08 -8.66 5.20
CA LYS A 235 27.46 -7.70 4.15
C LYS A 235 26.35 -7.51 3.13
N SER A 236 25.78 -8.62 2.65
CA SER A 236 24.68 -8.59 1.68
C SER A 236 23.45 -7.89 2.25
N ASN A 237 23.09 -8.11 3.52
CA ASN A 237 21.97 -7.41 4.16
C ASN A 237 22.20 -5.91 4.29
N TYR A 238 23.41 -5.47 4.65
CA TYR A 238 23.74 -4.04 4.67
C TYR A 238 23.63 -3.43 3.26
N ILE A 239 24.09 -4.13 2.23
CA ILE A 239 23.99 -3.65 0.85
C ILE A 239 22.52 -3.57 0.41
N VAL A 240 21.72 -4.61 0.67
CA VAL A 240 20.27 -4.61 0.34
C VAL A 240 19.57 -3.45 1.03
N TRP A 241 19.79 -3.26 2.34
CA TRP A 241 19.13 -2.21 3.09
C TRP A 241 19.48 -0.82 2.55
N ASN A 242 20.76 -0.55 2.31
CA ASN A 242 21.21 0.74 1.80
C ASN A 242 20.73 0.99 0.37
N THR A 243 20.88 0.02 -0.53
CA THR A 243 20.49 0.18 -1.94
C THR A 243 18.99 0.39 -2.10
N THR A 244 18.16 -0.36 -1.36
CA THR A 244 16.70 -0.20 -1.40
C THR A 244 16.25 1.10 -0.76
N ALA A 245 16.87 1.53 0.36
CA ALA A 245 16.59 2.83 0.99
C ALA A 245 16.98 4.00 0.07
N VAL A 246 18.18 3.99 -0.51
CA VAL A 246 18.64 5.01 -1.44
C VAL A 246 17.72 5.07 -2.66
N LEU A 247 17.37 3.92 -3.25
CA LEU A 247 16.47 3.87 -4.40
C LEU A 247 15.09 4.46 -4.06
N ALA A 248 14.54 4.16 -2.88
CA ALA A 248 13.25 4.68 -2.41
C ALA A 248 13.26 6.19 -2.14
N LEU A 249 14.38 6.72 -1.61
CA LEU A 249 14.52 8.14 -1.29
C LEU A 249 14.84 9.00 -2.53
N VAL A 250 15.70 8.51 -3.43
CA VAL A 250 16.14 9.27 -4.62
C VAL A 250 15.08 9.24 -5.71
N VAL A 251 14.39 8.10 -5.88
CA VAL A 251 13.37 7.91 -6.92
C VAL A 251 12.08 7.43 -6.25
N PRO A 252 11.32 8.31 -5.58
CA PRO A 252 10.05 7.95 -4.96
C PRO A 252 9.00 7.61 -6.03
N LEU A 253 8.18 6.60 -5.77
CA LEU A 253 7.13 6.20 -6.70
C LEU A 253 5.95 7.18 -6.63
N GLN A 254 5.58 7.74 -7.78
CA GLN A 254 4.41 8.60 -7.95
C GLN A 254 3.26 7.82 -8.60
N ALA A 255 2.02 8.09 -8.19
CA ALA A 255 0.86 7.52 -8.87
C ALA A 255 0.76 8.06 -10.30
N ARG A 256 0.45 7.16 -11.23
CA ARG A 256 0.26 7.51 -12.63
C ARG A 256 -1.22 7.53 -12.93
N THR A 257 -1.73 8.68 -13.35
CA THR A 257 -3.12 8.84 -13.81
C THR A 257 -3.14 8.87 -15.33
N THR A 258 -3.98 8.04 -15.93
CA THR A 258 -4.23 8.04 -17.37
C THR A 258 -5.71 8.26 -17.60
N PHE A 259 -6.06 9.32 -18.32
CA PHE A 259 -7.44 9.63 -18.65
C PHE A 259 -7.73 9.13 -20.05
N GLY A 260 -8.73 8.25 -20.18
CA GLY A 260 -9.13 7.65 -21.44
C GLY A 260 -10.57 7.23 -21.30
N ARG A 261 -11.48 7.95 -21.97
CA ARG A 261 -12.92 7.69 -21.86
C ARG A 261 -13.31 6.59 -22.83
N GLU A 262 -13.08 5.34 -22.44
CA GLU A 262 -13.51 4.18 -23.21
C GLU A 262 -14.89 3.73 -22.72
N ARG A 263 -15.90 3.84 -23.60
CA ARG A 263 -17.23 3.28 -23.36
C ARG A 263 -17.28 1.89 -23.96
N ARG A 264 -17.47 0.88 -23.12
CA ARG A 264 -17.74 -0.48 -23.55
C ARG A 264 -19.18 -0.83 -23.17
N SER A 265 -20.05 -0.98 -24.17
CA SER A 265 -21.40 -1.52 -23.94
C SER A 265 -21.27 -3.02 -23.76
N THR A 266 -21.43 -3.52 -22.53
CA THR A 266 -21.31 -4.96 -22.25
C THR A 266 -22.61 -5.70 -22.50
N VAL A 267 -23.78 -5.08 -22.30
CA VAL A 267 -25.12 -5.51 -22.78
C VAL A 267 -26.03 -4.26 -22.78
N MET A 268 -26.80 -4.02 -23.85
CA MET A 268 -27.56 -2.77 -24.06
C MET A 268 -28.61 -2.46 -22.98
N ASP A 269 -29.01 -3.44 -22.16
CA ASP A 269 -30.17 -3.32 -21.27
C ASP A 269 -29.86 -3.32 -19.76
N TYR A 270 -28.63 -3.63 -19.31
CA TYR A 270 -28.38 -3.84 -17.86
C TYR A 270 -27.11 -3.23 -17.26
N SER A 271 -26.13 -2.76 -18.04
CA SER A 271 -25.01 -1.98 -17.48
C SER A 271 -24.15 -1.31 -18.55
N PHE A 272 -23.85 -0.03 -18.35
CA PHE A 272 -22.81 0.68 -19.10
C PHE A 272 -21.56 0.80 -18.22
N ALA A 273 -20.52 0.04 -18.53
CA ALA A 273 -19.20 0.25 -17.91
C ALA A 273 -18.51 1.41 -18.62
N CYS A 274 -18.49 2.59 -17.98
CA CYS A 274 -17.73 3.74 -18.45
C CYS A 274 -16.39 3.78 -17.72
N SER A 275 -15.29 3.50 -18.42
CA SER A 275 -13.96 3.77 -17.90
C SER A 275 -13.64 5.23 -18.18
N ALA A 276 -13.55 6.07 -17.14
CA ALA A 276 -13.12 7.46 -17.28
C ALA A 276 -11.59 7.61 -17.31
N GLY A 277 -10.89 6.65 -16.71
CA GLY A 277 -9.43 6.63 -16.60
C GLY A 277 -8.94 5.57 -15.63
N VAL A 278 -7.63 5.33 -15.66
CA VAL A 278 -6.94 4.38 -14.78
C VAL A 278 -5.97 5.14 -13.88
N VAL A 279 -6.10 4.92 -12.57
CA VAL A 279 -5.17 5.41 -11.54
C VAL A 279 -4.28 4.24 -11.13
N ALA A 280 -3.05 4.23 -11.63
CA ALA A 280 -2.04 3.23 -11.26
C ALA A 280 -1.25 3.73 -10.03
N ILE A 281 -1.47 3.06 -8.90
CA ILE A 281 -0.83 3.36 -7.61
C ILE A 281 0.51 2.62 -7.45
N GLY A 282 0.62 1.43 -8.06
CA GLY A 282 1.78 0.55 -7.94
C GLY A 282 2.53 0.36 -9.26
N SER A 283 3.80 -0.03 -9.16
CA SER A 283 4.65 -0.35 -10.31
C SER A 283 5.27 -1.74 -10.19
N SER A 284 4.94 -2.63 -11.14
CA SER A 284 5.53 -3.96 -11.25
C SER A 284 7.02 -3.90 -11.60
N SER A 285 7.42 -2.93 -12.44
CA SER A 285 8.82 -2.68 -12.76
C SER A 285 9.63 -2.36 -11.50
N ARG A 286 9.09 -1.50 -10.62
CA ARG A 286 9.74 -1.14 -9.35
C ARG A 286 9.90 -2.36 -8.43
N LEU A 287 8.86 -3.18 -8.34
CA LEU A 287 8.88 -4.42 -7.57
C LEU A 287 9.98 -5.36 -8.06
N VAL A 288 10.05 -5.60 -9.37
CA VAL A 288 11.09 -6.45 -9.99
C VAL A 288 12.49 -5.88 -9.75
N THR A 289 12.67 -4.56 -9.83
CA THR A 289 13.95 -3.91 -9.50
C THR A 289 14.36 -4.15 -8.05
N LEU A 290 13.45 -4.01 -7.08
CA LEU A 290 13.77 -4.23 -5.66
C LEU A 290 14.12 -5.71 -5.38
N VAL A 291 13.38 -6.65 -5.97
CA VAL A 291 13.69 -8.09 -5.86
C VAL A 291 15.03 -8.39 -6.52
N GLY A 292 15.26 -7.84 -7.71
CA GLY A 292 16.53 -7.97 -8.45
C GLY A 292 17.72 -7.42 -7.67
N LEU A 293 17.60 -6.24 -7.03
CA LEU A 293 18.63 -5.68 -6.16
C LEU A 293 18.94 -6.59 -4.97
N THR A 294 17.90 -7.21 -4.39
CA THR A 294 18.06 -8.15 -3.28
C THR A 294 18.90 -9.36 -3.70
N ILE A 295 18.54 -9.99 -4.82
CA ILE A 295 19.25 -11.16 -5.37
C ILE A 295 20.67 -10.78 -5.81
N ALA A 296 20.83 -9.66 -6.51
CA ALA A 296 22.13 -9.20 -6.99
C ALA A 296 23.10 -8.89 -5.84
N SER A 297 22.59 -8.30 -4.74
CA SER A 297 23.40 -8.02 -3.55
C SER A 297 23.90 -9.30 -2.88
N ILE A 298 23.06 -10.35 -2.84
CA ILE A 298 23.43 -11.68 -2.32
C ILE A 298 24.50 -12.31 -3.21
N VAL A 299 24.24 -12.43 -4.51
CA VAL A 299 25.14 -13.09 -5.46
C VAL A 299 26.47 -12.34 -5.57
N GLY A 300 26.44 -11.00 -5.63
CA GLY A 300 27.65 -10.18 -5.69
C GLY A 300 28.50 -10.32 -4.42
N SER A 301 27.87 -10.27 -3.24
CA SER A 301 28.60 -10.45 -1.97
C SER A 301 29.20 -11.85 -1.85
N PHE A 302 28.45 -12.88 -2.27
CA PHE A 302 28.94 -14.24 -2.31
C PHE A 302 30.11 -14.40 -3.27
N GLY A 303 30.01 -13.89 -4.50
CA GLY A 303 31.08 -13.95 -5.50
C GLY A 303 32.36 -13.26 -5.04
N ILE A 304 32.25 -12.11 -4.37
CA ILE A 304 33.41 -11.43 -3.78
C ILE A 304 34.08 -12.30 -2.71
N GLU A 305 33.32 -12.89 -1.79
CA GLU A 305 33.90 -13.74 -0.74
C GLU A 305 34.45 -15.06 -1.29
N TRP A 306 33.80 -15.62 -2.32
CA TRP A 306 34.30 -16.80 -3.03
C TRP A 306 35.68 -16.54 -3.66
N CYS A 307 35.83 -15.40 -4.35
CA CYS A 307 37.11 -15.00 -4.93
C CYS A 307 38.18 -14.69 -3.88
N ARG A 308 37.80 -14.09 -2.74
CA ARG A 308 38.75 -13.75 -1.66
C ARG A 308 39.17 -14.96 -0.84
N ARG A 309 38.32 -15.98 -0.72
CA ARG A 309 38.51 -17.14 0.14
C ARG A 309 38.03 -18.44 -0.55
N PRO A 310 38.72 -18.90 -1.61
CA PRO A 310 38.29 -20.06 -2.39
C PRO A 310 38.42 -21.38 -1.63
N HIS A 311 39.27 -21.47 -0.61
CA HIS A 311 39.57 -22.70 0.13
C HIS A 311 38.92 -22.78 1.51
N LEU A 312 37.77 -22.13 1.71
CA LEU A 312 36.99 -22.32 2.94
C LEU A 312 36.43 -23.74 2.96
N THR A 313 36.92 -24.57 3.87
CA THR A 313 36.38 -25.90 4.12
C THR A 313 35.09 -25.80 4.91
N ALA A 314 34.06 -26.50 4.42
CA ALA A 314 32.81 -26.64 5.16
C ALA A 314 33.05 -27.40 6.46
N VAL A 315 32.64 -26.80 7.57
CA VAL A 315 32.61 -27.49 8.87
C VAL A 315 31.31 -28.29 8.89
N ASN A 316 31.40 -29.61 9.08
CA ASN A 316 30.21 -30.43 9.24
C ASN A 316 29.42 -29.94 10.46
N PRO A 317 28.10 -29.70 10.34
CA PRO A 317 27.30 -29.26 11.46
C PRO A 317 27.39 -30.33 12.57
N PRO A 318 27.85 -29.97 13.77
CA PRO A 318 28.15 -30.95 14.81
C PRO A 318 26.90 -31.53 15.49
N SER A 319 25.68 -31.05 15.16
CA SER A 319 24.43 -31.63 15.66
C SER A 319 23.24 -31.33 14.75
N LEU A 320 22.26 -32.23 14.72
CA LEU A 320 20.99 -32.11 13.99
C LEU A 320 20.04 -31.06 14.59
N ASN A 321 20.34 -30.56 15.78
CA ASN A 321 19.52 -29.60 16.50
C ASN A 321 19.72 -28.15 16.00
N LEU A 322 20.79 -27.87 15.24
CA LEU A 322 20.98 -26.60 14.55
C LEU A 322 20.25 -26.52 13.22
N ASN A 323 19.60 -25.39 12.96
CA ASN A 323 19.18 -25.08 11.59
C ASN A 323 20.43 -24.77 10.73
N SER A 324 20.33 -25.00 9.42
CA SER A 324 21.48 -24.88 8.51
C SER A 324 22.17 -23.52 8.60
N LEU A 325 21.39 -22.44 8.65
CA LEU A 325 21.92 -21.08 8.74
C LEU A 325 22.64 -20.81 10.07
N ALA A 326 22.16 -21.34 11.20
CA ALA A 326 22.84 -21.23 12.49
C ALA A 326 24.11 -22.08 12.54
N ALA A 327 24.10 -23.26 11.92
CA ALA A 327 25.29 -24.09 11.80
C ALA A 327 26.40 -23.40 11.01
N ASP A 328 26.04 -22.74 9.91
CA ASP A 328 26.99 -22.05 9.05
C ASP A 328 27.41 -20.67 9.61
N ALA A 329 26.52 -19.99 10.35
CA ALA A 329 26.77 -18.62 10.83
C ALA A 329 27.42 -18.55 12.22
N PHE A 330 27.22 -19.54 13.10
CA PHE A 330 27.78 -19.52 14.44
C PHE A 330 29.25 -19.95 14.48
N ALA A 331 30.03 -19.25 15.30
CA ALA A 331 31.42 -19.59 15.59
C ALA A 331 31.50 -20.74 16.60
N LEU A 332 31.17 -21.96 16.17
CA LEU A 332 31.08 -23.12 17.09
C LEU A 332 32.46 -23.66 17.50
N GLU A 333 33.53 -23.29 16.79
CA GLU A 333 34.90 -23.78 16.98
C GLU A 333 35.46 -23.50 18.39
N GLU A 334 35.09 -22.40 19.02
CA GLU A 334 35.54 -22.06 20.39
C GLU A 334 34.76 -22.80 21.49
N TRP A 335 33.67 -23.49 21.14
CA TRP A 335 32.71 -24.09 22.07
C TRP A 335 32.63 -25.63 21.98
N THR A 336 33.61 -26.26 21.33
CA THR A 336 33.68 -27.72 21.14
C THR A 336 34.63 -28.36 22.15
N HIS A 337 34.09 -29.09 23.15
CA HIS A 337 34.87 -29.89 24.11
C HIS A 337 34.33 -31.33 24.14
N GLY A 338 34.45 -32.05 23.03
CA GLY A 338 33.89 -33.40 22.83
C GLY A 338 32.37 -33.43 22.57
N ILE A 339 31.63 -32.43 23.07
CA ILE A 339 30.22 -32.11 22.75
C ILE A 339 30.17 -30.61 22.42
N VAL A 340 29.29 -30.20 21.51
CA VAL A 340 29.13 -28.79 21.16
C VAL A 340 28.20 -28.11 22.14
N TYR A 341 28.74 -27.12 22.84
CA TYR A 341 27.96 -26.32 23.78
C TYR A 341 27.48 -25.07 23.09
N LEU A 342 26.21 -24.78 23.26
CA LEU A 342 25.63 -23.54 22.77
C LEU A 342 25.22 -22.71 23.97
N VAL A 343 25.61 -21.44 23.99
CA VAL A 343 25.08 -20.50 24.99
C VAL A 343 23.56 -20.51 24.88
N LEU A 344 22.85 -20.49 26.02
CA LEU A 344 21.38 -20.53 26.07
C LEU A 344 20.71 -19.55 25.08
N VAL A 345 21.31 -18.36 24.97
CA VAL A 345 21.02 -17.32 23.99
C VAL A 345 20.97 -17.85 22.55
N SER A 346 22.03 -18.50 22.10
CA SER A 346 22.19 -18.99 20.74
C SER A 346 21.34 -20.24 20.48
N ALA A 347 21.11 -21.08 21.50
CA ALA A 347 20.20 -22.21 21.42
C ALA A 347 18.76 -21.75 21.17
N PHE A 348 18.34 -20.73 21.90
CA PHE A 348 17.01 -20.16 21.78
C PHE A 348 16.81 -19.35 20.49
N LEU A 349 17.83 -18.64 20.00
CA LEU A 349 17.84 -18.02 18.65
C LEU A 349 17.68 -19.04 17.53
N ASN A 350 18.24 -20.23 17.74
CA ASN A 350 18.04 -21.37 16.87
C ASN A 350 16.66 -22.03 17.10
N GLY A 351 15.80 -21.57 18.01
CA GLY A 351 14.46 -22.12 18.26
C GLY A 351 14.42 -23.27 19.27
N LEU A 352 15.46 -23.46 20.08
CA LEU A 352 15.48 -24.43 21.19
C LEU A 352 15.09 -23.72 22.50
N VAL A 353 13.93 -24.06 23.04
CA VAL A 353 13.48 -23.59 24.36
C VAL A 353 13.98 -24.56 25.42
N VAL A 354 14.82 -24.07 26.34
CA VAL A 354 15.45 -24.92 27.36
C VAL A 354 14.88 -24.59 28.73
N LEU A 355 14.41 -25.63 29.42
CA LEU A 355 13.93 -25.57 30.80
C LEU A 355 14.84 -26.42 31.68
N ASP A 356 15.42 -25.78 32.68
CA ASP A 356 16.32 -26.41 33.63
C ASP A 356 15.56 -26.82 34.90
N VAL A 357 15.41 -28.14 35.13
CA VAL A 357 14.71 -28.68 36.30
C VAL A 357 15.63 -29.66 37.06
N ARG A 358 16.27 -29.15 38.11
CA ARG A 358 17.16 -29.91 39.03
C ARG A 358 18.29 -30.66 38.30
N HIS A 359 18.06 -31.92 37.95
CA HIS A 359 19.03 -32.82 37.32
C HIS A 359 18.71 -33.12 35.84
N LEU A 360 17.60 -32.59 35.33
CA LEU A 360 17.11 -32.81 33.97
C LEU A 360 17.00 -31.48 33.23
N LEU A 361 17.58 -31.45 32.04
CA LEU A 361 17.45 -30.37 31.08
C LEU A 361 16.39 -30.78 30.05
N TYR A 362 15.27 -30.07 30.01
CA TYR A 362 14.25 -30.23 28.99
C TYR A 362 14.54 -29.26 27.85
N MET A 363 14.61 -29.77 26.62
CA MET A 363 14.83 -28.95 25.43
C MET A 363 13.68 -29.17 24.48
N HIS A 364 12.93 -28.13 24.19
CA HIS A 364 11.85 -28.16 23.20
C HIS A 364 12.32 -27.44 21.93
N ASP A 365 12.46 -28.18 20.85
CA ASP A 365 12.75 -27.62 19.53
C ASP A 365 11.46 -27.18 18.86
N VAL A 366 11.24 -25.87 18.80
CA VAL A 366 10.05 -25.25 18.19
C VAL A 366 9.99 -25.54 16.69
N LYS A 367 11.13 -25.79 16.03
CA LYS A 367 11.19 -26.03 14.59
C LYS A 367 10.66 -27.42 14.21
N THR A 368 10.99 -28.43 15.03
CA THR A 368 10.56 -29.82 14.82
C THR A 368 9.38 -30.23 15.71
N TRP A 369 8.97 -29.35 16.63
CA TRP A 369 7.96 -29.58 17.66
C TRP A 369 8.25 -30.81 18.53
N ARG A 370 9.54 -31.08 18.78
CA ARG A 370 10.03 -32.22 19.56
C ARG A 370 10.60 -31.77 20.89
N THR A 371 10.38 -32.57 21.92
CA THR A 371 10.94 -32.33 23.26
C THR A 371 11.95 -33.42 23.60
N TYR A 372 13.17 -33.01 23.90
CA TYR A 372 14.27 -33.86 24.34
C TYR A 372 14.50 -33.69 25.83
N LYS A 373 14.97 -34.76 26.48
CA LYS A 373 15.37 -34.75 27.89
C LYS A 373 16.84 -35.15 27.98
N ILE A 374 17.66 -34.26 28.51
CA ILE A 374 19.09 -34.52 28.71
C ILE A 374 19.39 -34.52 30.21
N GLN A 375 20.14 -35.53 30.66
CA GLN A 375 20.60 -35.59 32.04
C GLN A 375 21.83 -34.70 32.21
N LYS A 376 21.82 -33.81 33.22
CA LYS A 376 22.97 -32.94 33.48
C LYS A 376 24.18 -33.76 33.93
N SER A 377 25.28 -33.67 33.18
CA SER A 377 26.56 -34.25 33.59
C SER A 377 27.09 -33.54 34.84
N ARG A 378 27.55 -34.30 35.84
CA ARG A 378 28.11 -33.76 37.09
C ARG A 378 29.50 -33.14 36.94
N ASN A 379 30.18 -33.35 35.80
CA ASN A 379 31.57 -32.94 35.57
C ASN A 379 31.72 -31.81 34.54
N VAL A 380 30.79 -30.85 34.51
CA VAL A 380 30.88 -29.68 33.61
C VAL A 380 31.69 -28.58 34.31
N GLN A 381 32.76 -28.08 33.65
CA GLN A 381 33.53 -26.92 34.14
C GLN A 381 32.58 -25.73 34.41
N SER A 382 32.85 -24.97 35.48
CA SER A 382 31.98 -23.89 35.97
C SER A 382 31.66 -22.80 34.93
N SER A 383 32.51 -22.64 33.90
CA SER A 383 32.31 -21.73 32.77
C SER A 383 31.16 -22.13 31.83
N PHE A 384 30.84 -23.43 31.73
CA PHE A 384 29.79 -23.96 30.85
C PHE A 384 28.47 -24.26 31.58
N GLY A 385 28.35 -23.93 32.87
CA GLY A 385 27.14 -24.19 33.66
C GLY A 385 25.86 -23.50 33.13
N ALA A 386 26.01 -22.42 32.36
CA ALA A 386 24.92 -21.71 31.68
C ALA A 386 24.75 -22.12 30.20
N CYS A 387 25.57 -23.06 29.71
CA CYS A 387 25.55 -23.53 28.33
C CYS A 387 24.74 -24.81 28.19
N VAL A 388 24.21 -24.99 26.99
CA VAL A 388 23.28 -26.04 26.62
C VAL A 388 24.05 -27.04 25.74
N PRO A 389 24.22 -28.30 26.17
CA PRO A 389 24.88 -29.30 25.34
C PRO A 389 23.97 -29.67 24.18
N LEU A 390 24.48 -29.55 22.96
CA LEU A 390 23.88 -30.12 21.77
C LEU A 390 24.48 -31.51 21.61
N SER A 391 23.78 -32.54 22.09
CA SER A 391 24.22 -33.93 21.93
C SER A 391 24.20 -34.35 20.46
N GLU A 392 24.92 -35.44 20.16
CA GLU A 392 24.81 -36.19 18.90
C GLU A 392 23.36 -36.54 18.54
#